data_AF-A0A1H2F410-F1
#
_entry.id   AF-A0A1H2F410-F1
#
_cell.length_a   1.000
_cell.length_b   1.000
_cell.length_c   1.000
_cell.angle_alpha   90.00
_cell.angle_beta   90.00
_cell.angle_gamma   90.00
#
_symmetry.space_group_name_H-M   'P 1'
#
loop_
_entity.id
_entity.type
_entity.pdbx_description
1 polymer ?
#
loop_
_entity_poly.entity_id
_entity_poly.type
_entity_poly.pdbx_seq_one_letter_code
_entity_poly.pdbx_strand_id
1 'polypeptide(L)'
;MTAMHREMKPAVYRYQETNRGFELYLGEYSTLDGLSVFDESAELSIISLGATRYRKYGWATEKELPPVDSVGSLIELLEAEGDIGIVECDVFLPEYGTLSTHDDRECHYVMTSKRQCISVLNTVLPREHSNMLVYALLGSQGLYLSCSEAGNVTKYRSFDEYLSKNA
;
A
#
# COMPACT_ATOMS: atom_id res chain seq x y z
N MET A 1 9.96 15.59 18.07
CA MET A 1 10.90 15.29 16.97
C MET A 1 10.14 14.39 16.02
N THR A 2 9.49 14.96 15.01
CA THR A 2 8.76 14.21 13.99
C THR A 2 9.81 13.48 13.15
N ALA A 3 9.75 12.15 13.13
CA ALA A 3 10.59 11.37 12.24
C ALA A 3 10.28 11.83 10.81
N MET A 4 11.29 12.25 10.05
CA MET A 4 11.13 12.38 8.61
C MET A 4 10.74 10.99 8.10
N HIS A 5 9.49 10.82 7.70
CA HIS A 5 9.05 9.65 6.95
C HIS A 5 9.94 9.60 5.71
N ARG A 6 10.87 8.64 5.66
CA ARG A 6 11.60 8.35 4.42
C ARG A 6 10.54 7.84 3.47
N GLU A 7 10.28 8.54 2.36
CA GLU A 7 9.49 8.00 1.24
C GLU A 7 10.11 6.65 0.86
N MET A 8 9.56 5.55 1.37
CA MET A 8 9.94 4.23 0.93
C MET A 8 9.36 4.04 -0.46
N LYS A 9 10.08 3.33 -1.32
CA LYS A 9 9.59 3.00 -2.65
C LYS A 9 9.32 1.50 -2.67
N PRO A 10 8.20 1.06 -3.27
CA PRO A 10 7.97 -0.38 -3.40
C PRO A 10 9.11 -1.04 -4.19
N ALA A 11 9.54 -2.21 -3.74
CA ALA A 11 10.55 -3.01 -4.44
C ALA A 11 9.95 -3.72 -5.66
N VAL A 12 8.65 -4.06 -5.57
CA VAL A 12 7.92 -4.80 -6.59
C VAL A 12 6.49 -4.28 -6.73
N TYR A 13 5.98 -4.32 -7.95
CA TYR A 13 4.71 -3.75 -8.37
C TYR A 13 3.92 -4.78 -9.17
N ARG A 14 2.59 -4.87 -9.02
CA ARG A 14 1.70 -5.58 -9.95
C ARG A 14 0.48 -4.71 -10.25
N TYR A 15 0.13 -4.60 -11.52
CA TYR A 15 -1.13 -3.99 -11.96
C TYR A 15 -1.98 -5.02 -12.68
N GLN A 16 -3.29 -5.02 -12.41
CA GLN A 16 -4.23 -5.92 -13.09
C GLN A 16 -5.62 -5.30 -13.19
N GLU A 17 -6.24 -5.44 -14.36
CA GLU A 17 -7.65 -5.09 -14.56
C GLU A 17 -8.50 -6.34 -14.29
N THR A 18 -9.51 -6.23 -13.42
CA THR A 18 -10.41 -7.33 -13.08
C THR A 18 -11.87 -6.89 -13.19
N ASN A 19 -12.80 -7.83 -13.02
CA ASN A 19 -14.24 -7.51 -12.94
C ASN A 19 -14.62 -6.77 -11.64
N ARG A 20 -13.72 -6.72 -10.66
CA ARG A 20 -13.93 -6.04 -9.38
C ARG A 20 -13.35 -4.62 -9.35
N GLY A 21 -12.52 -4.27 -10.34
CA GLY A 21 -11.89 -2.95 -10.44
C GLY A 21 -10.47 -3.04 -10.98
N PHE A 22 -9.63 -2.12 -10.51
CA PHE A 22 -8.25 -1.99 -10.90
C PHE A 22 -7.37 -2.33 -9.72
N GLU A 23 -6.68 -3.45 -9.79
CA GLU A 23 -5.81 -3.96 -8.73
C GLU A 23 -4.41 -3.38 -8.88
N LEU A 24 -3.86 -2.88 -7.77
CA LEU A 24 -2.49 -2.44 -7.65
C LEU A 24 -1.88 -3.10 -6.41
N TYR A 25 -0.82 -3.88 -6.58
CA TYR A 25 -0.03 -4.43 -5.48
C TYR A 25 1.33 -3.73 -5.43
N LEU A 26 1.72 -3.33 -4.24
CA LEU A 26 3.00 -2.73 -3.90
C LEU A 26 3.65 -3.58 -2.81
N GLY A 27 4.79 -4.21 -3.13
CA GLY A 27 5.56 -5.00 -2.18
C GLY A 27 6.71 -4.21 -1.57
N GLU A 28 7.05 -4.53 -0.32
CA GLU A 28 7.95 -3.78 0.56
C GLU A 28 7.48 -2.33 0.76
N TYR A 29 6.16 -2.16 0.96
CA TYR A 29 5.50 -0.87 1.15
C TYR A 29 4.64 -0.91 2.42
N SER A 30 4.95 -0.03 3.38
CA SER A 30 4.33 -0.06 4.72
C SER A 30 2.87 0.35 4.68
N THR A 31 2.10 0.02 5.71
CA THR A 31 0.72 0.46 5.87
C THR A 31 0.64 1.99 5.93
N LEU A 32 1.58 2.64 6.61
CA LEU A 32 1.66 4.10 6.68
C LEU A 32 1.93 4.73 5.32
N ASP A 33 2.94 4.22 4.58
CA ASP A 33 3.22 4.67 3.22
C ASP A 33 1.98 4.45 2.33
N GLY A 34 1.33 3.29 2.49
CA GLY A 34 0.13 2.89 1.77
C GLY A 34 -1.05 3.83 1.95
N LEU A 35 -1.23 4.38 3.15
CA LEU A 35 -2.26 5.37 3.49
C LEU A 35 -1.88 6.77 3.01
N SER A 36 -0.58 7.12 3.06
CA SER A 36 -0.06 8.45 2.71
C SER A 36 -0.28 8.86 1.24
N VAL A 37 -0.66 7.91 0.37
CA VAL A 37 -1.00 8.20 -1.03
C VAL A 37 -2.36 8.89 -1.19
N PHE A 38 -3.18 8.92 -0.12
CA PHE A 38 -4.49 9.56 -0.09
C PHE A 38 -4.44 10.88 0.67
N ASP A 39 -5.43 11.75 0.43
CA ASP A 39 -5.62 12.96 1.21
C ASP A 39 -5.99 12.60 2.66
N GLU A 40 -5.35 13.22 3.65
CA GLU A 40 -5.63 12.98 5.07
C GLU A 40 -7.10 13.25 5.43
N SER A 41 -7.77 14.15 4.72
CA SER A 41 -9.19 14.45 4.90
C SER A 41 -10.13 13.44 4.25
N ALA A 42 -9.62 12.47 3.48
CA ALA A 42 -10.45 11.46 2.84
C ALA A 42 -11.14 10.58 3.89
N GLU A 43 -12.46 10.41 3.74
CA GLU A 43 -13.25 9.52 4.59
C GLU A 43 -12.77 8.07 4.44
N LEU A 44 -12.72 7.35 5.56
CA LEU A 44 -12.48 5.91 5.57
C LEU A 44 -13.39 5.16 6.54
N SER A 45 -13.54 3.87 6.29
CA SER A 45 -14.04 2.89 7.24
C SER A 45 -13.05 1.76 7.41
N ILE A 46 -12.73 1.40 8.65
CA ILE A 46 -11.96 0.18 8.93
C ILE A 46 -12.88 -1.03 8.67
N ILE A 47 -12.46 -1.92 7.78
CA ILE A 47 -13.13 -3.21 7.55
C ILE A 47 -12.60 -4.23 8.55
N SER A 48 -11.27 -4.29 8.69
CA SER A 48 -10.58 -5.19 9.61
C SER A 48 -9.27 -4.53 10.06
N LEU A 49 -8.86 -4.81 11.29
CA LEU A 49 -7.54 -4.43 11.77
C LEU A 49 -7.00 -5.48 12.74
N GLY A 50 -5.72 -5.80 12.58
CA GLY A 50 -4.92 -6.63 13.46
C GLY A 50 -3.67 -5.87 13.88
N ALA A 51 -3.56 -5.55 15.17
CA ALA A 51 -2.41 -4.83 15.70
C ALA A 51 -1.78 -5.58 16.87
N THR A 52 -0.49 -5.87 16.76
CA THR A 52 0.31 -6.23 17.93
C THR A 52 0.79 -4.97 18.65
N ARG A 53 1.06 -5.09 19.96
CA ARG A 53 1.64 -4.01 20.80
C ARG A 53 0.78 -2.75 20.94
N TYR A 54 -0.51 -2.82 20.66
CA TYR A 54 -1.43 -1.74 20.97
C TYR A 54 -1.86 -1.79 22.45
N ARG A 55 -1.49 -0.76 23.23
CA ARG A 55 -1.75 -0.65 24.67
C ARG A 55 -1.31 -1.92 25.43
N LYS A 56 -2.26 -2.59 26.11
CA LYS A 56 -2.03 -3.82 26.89
C LYS A 56 -2.45 -5.09 26.14
N TYR A 57 -2.84 -4.98 24.88
CA TYR A 57 -3.37 -6.09 24.10
C TYR A 57 -2.22 -6.84 23.41
N GLY A 58 -2.25 -8.18 23.49
CA GLY A 58 -1.36 -9.01 22.68
C GLY A 58 -1.74 -8.99 21.20
N TRP A 59 -3.04 -8.92 20.93
CA TRP A 59 -3.65 -8.71 19.62
C TRP A 59 -4.87 -7.80 19.80
N ALA A 60 -4.81 -6.60 19.21
CA ALA A 60 -5.92 -5.67 19.18
C ALA A 60 -6.63 -5.74 17.83
N THR A 61 -7.95 -5.57 17.87
CA THR A 61 -8.84 -5.53 16.72
C THR A 61 -9.50 -4.16 16.60
N GLU A 62 -10.30 -3.96 15.56
CA GLU A 62 -11.09 -2.74 15.36
C GLU A 62 -11.99 -2.38 16.57
N LYS A 63 -12.34 -3.36 17.41
CA LYS A 63 -13.16 -3.16 18.62
C LYS A 63 -12.43 -2.43 19.74
N GLU A 64 -11.10 -2.49 19.75
CA GLU A 64 -10.26 -1.87 20.77
C GLU A 64 -9.78 -0.47 20.36
N LEU A 65 -9.99 -0.10 19.10
CA LEU A 65 -9.57 1.19 18.56
C LEU A 65 -10.53 2.33 18.97
N PRO A 66 -10.02 3.56 19.11
CA PRO A 66 -10.89 4.72 19.08
C PRO A 66 -11.58 4.82 17.71
N PRO A 67 -12.66 5.62 17.60
CA PRO A 67 -13.25 5.93 16.31
C PRO A 67 -12.21 6.52 15.35
N VAL A 68 -12.18 6.00 14.13
CA VAL A 68 -11.35 6.44 13.01
C VAL A 68 -12.26 6.59 11.81
N ASP A 69 -12.34 7.80 11.25
CA ASP A 69 -13.25 8.16 10.17
C ASP A 69 -12.55 8.81 8.96
N SER A 70 -11.25 9.11 9.09
CA SER A 70 -10.45 9.78 8.06
C SER A 70 -9.03 9.22 7.99
N VAL A 71 -8.43 9.27 6.79
CA VAL A 71 -7.06 8.78 6.56
C VAL A 71 -6.08 9.39 7.57
N GLY A 72 -6.19 10.70 7.82
CA GLY A 72 -5.38 11.41 8.81
C GLY A 72 -5.54 10.84 10.21
N SER A 73 -6.78 10.60 10.66
CA SER A 73 -7.03 10.02 11.99
C SER A 73 -6.45 8.60 12.16
N LEU A 74 -6.40 7.82 11.08
CA LEU A 74 -5.74 6.51 11.10
C LEU A 74 -4.23 6.67 11.16
N ILE A 75 -3.64 7.51 10.31
CA ILE A 75 -2.18 7.78 10.33
C ILE A 75 -1.76 8.27 11.72
N GLU A 76 -2.46 9.24 12.31
CA GLU A 76 -2.19 9.74 13.66
C GLU A 76 -2.24 8.63 14.71
N LEU A 77 -3.23 7.74 14.63
CA LEU A 77 -3.31 6.58 15.53
C LEU A 77 -2.08 5.68 15.39
N LEU A 78 -1.66 5.39 14.16
CA LEU A 78 -0.53 4.52 13.86
C LEU A 78 0.81 5.13 14.30
N GLU A 79 0.96 6.45 14.19
CA GLU A 79 2.19 7.15 14.58
C GLU A 79 2.27 7.43 16.09
N ALA A 80 1.14 7.71 16.75
CA ALA A 80 1.10 8.11 18.15
C ALA A 80 1.52 6.99 19.11
N GLU A 81 1.19 5.75 18.75
CA GLU A 81 1.54 4.57 19.53
C GLU A 81 2.83 4.00 18.92
N GLY A 82 3.98 4.55 19.35
CA GLY A 82 5.32 4.37 18.73
C GLY A 82 5.88 2.95 18.59
N ASP A 83 5.04 1.92 18.72
CA ASP A 83 5.37 0.51 18.50
C ASP A 83 4.15 -0.32 18.02
N ILE A 84 3.10 0.26 17.42
CA ILE A 84 2.05 -0.53 16.78
C ILE A 84 2.69 -1.39 15.67
N GLY A 85 2.74 -2.70 15.90
CA GLY A 85 3.18 -3.67 14.89
C GLY A 85 1.98 -4.23 14.16
N ILE A 86 1.31 -3.42 13.33
CA ILE A 86 0.14 -3.89 12.57
C ILE A 86 0.57 -5.02 11.64
N VAL A 87 -0.22 -6.09 11.73
CA VAL A 87 -0.16 -7.25 10.89
C VAL A 87 -1.61 -7.44 10.47
N GLU A 88 -1.95 -6.96 9.27
CA GLU A 88 -3.29 -6.91 8.68
C GLU A 88 -4.10 -5.63 8.99
N CYS A 89 -4.35 -4.83 7.94
CA CYS A 89 -5.32 -3.74 8.00
C CYS A 89 -6.04 -3.65 6.65
N ASP A 90 -7.37 -3.77 6.69
CA ASP A 90 -8.25 -3.56 5.55
C ASP A 90 -9.12 -2.33 5.79
N VAL A 91 -9.09 -1.41 4.83
CA VAL A 91 -9.86 -0.17 4.86
C VAL A 91 -10.65 0.02 3.59
N PHE A 92 -11.84 0.62 3.73
CA PHE A 92 -12.66 1.11 2.63
C PHE A 92 -12.58 2.63 2.58
N LEU A 93 -12.22 3.16 1.41
CA LEU A 93 -12.25 4.58 1.09
C LEU A 93 -13.35 4.80 0.04
N PRO A 94 -14.51 5.41 0.37
CA PRO A 94 -15.69 5.46 -0.51
C PRO A 94 -15.42 5.95 -1.93
N GLU A 95 -14.54 6.94 -2.10
CA GLU A 95 -14.21 7.50 -3.41
C GLU A 95 -13.19 6.68 -4.19
N TYR A 96 -12.37 5.86 -3.51
CA TYR A 96 -11.19 5.22 -4.10
C TYR A 96 -11.39 3.71 -4.28
N GLY A 97 -11.93 3.02 -3.29
CA GLY A 97 -12.05 1.56 -3.24
C GLY A 97 -11.52 1.00 -1.92
N THR A 98 -10.75 -0.08 -1.97
CA THR A 98 -10.17 -0.70 -0.76
C THR A 98 -8.66 -0.68 -0.78
N LEU A 99 -8.06 -0.57 0.41
CA LEU A 99 -6.66 -0.85 0.68
C LEU A 99 -6.59 -1.98 1.71
N SER A 100 -5.85 -3.02 1.37
CA SER A 100 -5.49 -4.13 2.24
C SER A 100 -3.99 -4.11 2.45
N THR A 101 -3.54 -4.25 3.69
CA THR A 101 -2.12 -4.28 4.03
C THR A 101 -1.80 -5.50 4.89
N HIS A 102 -0.62 -6.09 4.70
CA HIS A 102 -0.19 -7.29 5.42
C HIS A 102 1.27 -7.15 5.89
N ASP A 103 1.54 -7.58 7.13
CA ASP A 103 2.87 -7.54 7.78
C ASP A 103 3.61 -6.19 7.71
N ASP A 104 2.89 -5.08 7.49
CA ASP A 104 3.48 -3.76 7.24
C ASP A 104 4.52 -3.74 6.09
N ARG A 105 4.34 -4.64 5.11
CA ARG A 105 5.26 -4.80 3.98
C ARG A 105 4.56 -4.91 2.65
N GLU A 106 3.25 -5.00 2.63
CA GLU A 106 2.49 -5.15 1.40
C GLU A 106 1.28 -4.24 1.43
N CYS A 107 1.05 -3.54 0.32
CA CYS A 107 -0.17 -2.79 0.09
C CYS A 107 -0.86 -3.32 -1.17
N HIS A 108 -2.12 -3.71 -1.02
CA HIS A 108 -2.96 -4.17 -2.12
C HIS A 108 -4.20 -3.29 -2.22
N TYR A 109 -4.28 -2.54 -3.32
CA TYR A 109 -5.39 -1.66 -3.62
C TYR A 109 -6.33 -2.34 -4.62
N VAL A 110 -7.64 -2.17 -4.40
CA VAL A 110 -8.66 -2.44 -5.41
C VAL A 110 -9.42 -1.15 -5.67
N MET A 111 -9.11 -0.47 -6.76
CA MET A 111 -9.64 0.85 -7.07
C MET A 111 -10.80 0.81 -8.04
N THR A 112 -11.69 1.79 -7.95
CA THR A 112 -12.88 1.88 -8.81
C THR A 112 -12.56 2.39 -10.22
N SER A 113 -11.42 3.07 -10.42
CA SER A 113 -11.02 3.58 -11.73
C SER A 113 -9.52 3.45 -12.03
N LYS A 114 -9.21 3.24 -13.31
CA LYS A 114 -7.83 3.24 -13.84
C LYS A 114 -7.07 4.53 -13.53
N ARG A 115 -7.77 5.66 -13.57
CA ARG A 115 -7.18 6.98 -13.31
C ARG A 115 -6.63 7.07 -11.88
N GLN A 116 -7.34 6.50 -10.91
CA GLN A 116 -6.87 6.45 -9.52
C GLN A 116 -5.62 5.57 -9.39
N CYS A 117 -5.58 4.38 -10.02
CA CYS A 117 -4.37 3.55 -10.02
C CYS A 117 -3.16 4.29 -10.59
N ILE A 118 -3.34 4.98 -11.72
CA ILE A 118 -2.28 5.79 -12.32
C ILE A 118 -1.87 6.94 -11.39
N SER A 119 -2.81 7.56 -10.69
CA SER A 119 -2.51 8.60 -9.70
C SER A 119 -1.63 8.07 -8.58
N VAL A 120 -1.99 6.94 -7.97
CA VAL A 120 -1.19 6.30 -6.92
C VAL A 120 0.18 5.87 -7.44
N LEU A 121 0.24 5.25 -8.64
CA LEU A 121 1.52 4.92 -9.28
C LEU A 121 2.43 6.14 -9.44
N ASN A 122 1.89 7.28 -9.86
CA ASN A 122 2.69 8.50 -10.00
C ASN A 122 3.21 9.04 -8.65
N THR A 123 2.56 8.71 -7.54
CA THR A 123 3.01 9.05 -6.19
C THR A 123 4.13 8.12 -5.73
N VAL A 124 3.98 6.81 -5.94
CA VAL A 124 4.88 5.80 -5.34
C VAL A 124 6.09 5.43 -6.20
N LEU A 125 6.04 5.70 -7.51
CA LEU A 125 7.11 5.33 -8.43
C LEU A 125 8.32 6.29 -8.36
N PRO A 126 9.55 5.81 -8.64
CA PRO A 126 10.70 6.69 -8.82
C PRO A 126 10.42 7.75 -9.90
N ARG A 127 10.51 9.04 -9.54
CA ARG A 127 10.19 10.17 -10.44
C ARG A 127 10.93 10.09 -11.78
N GLU A 128 12.18 9.67 -11.76
CA GLU A 128 13.05 9.53 -12.94
C GLU A 128 12.56 8.46 -13.94
N HIS A 129 11.76 7.50 -13.47
CA HIS A 129 11.32 6.34 -14.24
C HIS A 129 9.80 6.17 -14.29
N SER A 130 9.04 7.09 -13.68
CA SER A 130 7.60 6.93 -13.44
C SER A 130 6.82 6.63 -14.73
N ASN A 131 6.96 7.45 -15.78
CA ASN A 131 6.25 7.23 -17.05
C ASN A 131 6.55 5.85 -17.66
N MET A 132 7.83 5.47 -17.71
CA MET A 132 8.26 4.18 -18.24
C MET A 132 7.65 3.02 -17.43
N LEU A 133 7.66 3.11 -16.10
CA LEU A 133 7.12 2.07 -15.22
C LEU A 133 5.59 1.97 -15.31
N VAL A 134 4.88 3.10 -15.39
CA VAL A 134 3.44 3.12 -15.68
C VAL A 134 3.15 2.40 -16.99
N TYR A 135 3.86 2.72 -18.08
CA TYR A 135 3.68 2.02 -19.35
C TYR A 135 4.00 0.53 -19.26
N ALA A 136 5.09 0.15 -18.57
CA ALA A 136 5.49 -1.23 -18.41
C ALA A 136 4.44 -2.05 -17.65
N LEU A 137 3.87 -1.49 -16.57
CA LEU A 137 2.82 -2.11 -15.76
C LEU A 137 1.52 -2.26 -16.56
N LEU A 138 1.06 -1.20 -17.21
CA LEU A 138 -0.16 -1.23 -18.02
C LEU A 138 -0.05 -2.22 -19.19
N GLY A 139 1.14 -2.36 -19.79
CA GLY A 139 1.42 -3.29 -20.88
C GLY A 139 1.75 -4.73 -20.45
N SER A 140 1.90 -4.98 -19.15
CA SER A 140 2.31 -6.28 -18.59
C SER A 140 1.36 -6.75 -17.48
N GLN A 141 0.04 -6.63 -17.72
CA GLN A 141 -0.98 -6.93 -16.70
C GLN A 141 -0.79 -8.30 -16.06
N GLY A 142 -0.98 -8.36 -14.74
CA GLY A 142 -0.86 -9.58 -13.94
C GLY A 142 0.57 -10.06 -13.67
N LEU A 143 1.59 -9.44 -14.28
CA LEU A 143 3.00 -9.71 -13.98
C LEU A 143 3.50 -8.81 -12.86
N TYR A 144 4.42 -9.33 -12.07
CA TYR A 144 5.17 -8.57 -11.07
C TYR A 144 6.37 -7.93 -11.73
N LEU A 145 6.59 -6.64 -11.47
CA LEU A 145 7.68 -5.85 -12.02
C LEU A 145 8.52 -5.31 -10.88
N SER A 146 9.85 -5.39 -11.00
CA SER A 146 10.80 -4.62 -10.17
C SER A 146 11.57 -3.65 -11.05
N CYS A 147 12.06 -2.56 -10.46
CA CYS A 147 12.86 -1.56 -11.16
C CYS A 147 14.16 -1.31 -10.39
N SER A 148 15.31 -1.47 -11.04
CA SER A 148 16.58 -1.09 -10.42
C SER A 148 16.76 0.43 -10.40
N GLU A 149 17.74 0.92 -9.62
CA GLU A 149 18.13 2.34 -9.60
C GLU A 149 18.58 2.87 -10.98
N ALA A 150 19.01 1.99 -11.88
CA ALA A 150 19.38 2.35 -13.26
C ALA A 150 18.18 2.35 -14.23
N GLY A 151 16.97 2.09 -13.75
CA GLY A 151 15.75 2.03 -14.56
C GLY A 151 15.53 0.72 -15.30
N ASN A 152 16.26 -0.35 -14.94
CA ASN A 152 16.06 -1.65 -15.59
C ASN A 152 14.83 -2.34 -15.00
N VAL A 153 13.86 -2.68 -15.86
CA VAL A 153 12.63 -3.37 -15.47
C VAL A 153 12.80 -4.88 -15.61
N THR A 154 12.64 -5.60 -14.51
CA THR A 154 12.58 -7.07 -14.49
C THR A 154 11.14 -7.53 -14.28
N LYS A 155 10.73 -8.58 -15.00
CA LYS A 155 9.37 -9.15 -14.93
C LYS A 155 9.42 -10.54 -14.28
N TYR A 156 8.43 -10.82 -13.46
CA TYR A 156 8.22 -12.10 -12.79
C TYR A 156 6.76 -12.55 -12.98
N ARG A 157 6.54 -13.85 -13.15
CA ARG A 157 5.21 -14.45 -13.37
C ARG A 157 4.42 -14.63 -12.06
N SER A 158 5.12 -14.71 -10.93
CA SER A 158 4.53 -14.82 -9.60
C SER A 158 5.39 -14.09 -8.58
N PHE A 159 4.82 -13.84 -7.40
CA PHE A 159 5.56 -13.28 -6.27
C PHE A 159 6.64 -14.27 -5.78
N ASP A 160 6.36 -15.59 -5.78
CA ASP A 160 7.37 -16.60 -5.47
C ASP A 160 8.57 -16.55 -6.42
N GLU A 161 8.35 -16.28 -7.71
CA GLU A 161 9.45 -16.11 -8.66
C GLU A 161 10.28 -14.86 -8.31
N TYR A 162 9.63 -13.76 -7.91
CA TYR A 162 10.32 -12.57 -7.40
C TYR A 162 11.16 -12.91 -6.17
N LEU A 163 10.58 -13.55 -5.15
CA LEU A 163 11.30 -13.94 -3.93
C LEU A 163 12.50 -14.84 -4.25
N SER A 164 12.32 -15.87 -5.08
CA SER A 164 13.41 -16.82 -5.42
C SER A 164 14.62 -16.18 -6.10
N LYS A 165 14.43 -15.03 -6.76
CA LYS A 165 15.48 -14.31 -7.49
C LYS A 165 16.09 -13.15 -6.71
N ASN A 166 15.47 -12.77 -5.57
CA ASN A 166 15.85 -11.60 -4.77
C ASN A 166 16.04 -11.93 -3.27
N ALA A 167 15.91 -13.19 -2.86
CA ALA A 167 16.19 -13.69 -1.51
C ALA A 167 17.68 -13.91 -1.23
#